data_AF-A0A0F2NWW1-F1
#
_entry.id   AF-A0A0F2NWW1-F1
#
_cell.length_a   1.000
_cell.length_b   1.000
_cell.length_c   1.000
_cell.angle_alpha   90.00
_cell.angle_beta   90.00
_cell.angle_gamma   90.00
#
_symmetry.space_group_name_H-M   'P 1'
#
loop_
_entity.id
_entity.type
_entity.pdbx_description
1 polymer ?
#
loop_
_entity_poly.entity_id
_entity_poly.type
_entity_poly.pdbx_seq_one_letter_code
_entity_poly.pdbx_strand_id
1 'polypeptide(L)'
;CLENAPDAWDGALPFVGGGPIVEHGSTEPIKGAQTMSFASMFNCRRILKEKIVDVTDAMAPGGDGNPFKGLNSHQREELASLYQLGFPRGDEYMIGEPLGQMWLWSSMADSLSEQDPSYFENFWTKPGYVGFDQPEVVTGDIINTNARVARVLTGQEILADPRFAAHEHQTFRLIVAVFSSLSGSNLPMAVELEGVGPGYRPGTGIKILSGPAAGRQLYSVGVAGDVFYCDGVGEANLRRFEGVSPGDEVLVDNRKFLAYNYFARHHLMDDIQFDAFRIDGVPIYPQHPVPLQSPLMGVGYSGKYQGKLIWVHHTHDSSLWPPQGVIYRDAVLRAQGEAGARERFRLRWIENAEHGPSIMVPSRPNRASNTWLIDYMPFIEQSIQDLIDWVEKGVEPVETVFEYVDNRVILSGDAAQRQGIQAVIAVTANGGARAEVRVGETVTFSLEAAVPPGAGAIVSADWDFTGSGEFPFSHDGIEGKDSALTLTTTHRYDQPGEYFVTGRVHSHRNGNVNAKACRIANVAQARVIVS
;
A
#
# COMPACT_ATOMS: atom_id res chain seq x y z
N CYS A 1 -5.53 11.55 -19.07
CA CYS A 1 -5.09 11.67 -20.48
C CYS A 1 -6.26 11.44 -21.44
N LEU A 2 -6.85 10.23 -21.50
CA LEU A 2 -7.97 9.94 -22.42
C LEU A 2 -9.21 10.83 -22.22
N GLU A 3 -9.53 11.15 -20.96
CA GLU A 3 -10.67 12.04 -20.63
C GLU A 3 -10.40 13.52 -20.93
N ASN A 4 -9.14 13.96 -20.90
CA ASN A 4 -8.78 15.38 -21.02
C ASN A 4 -8.14 15.73 -22.38
N ALA A 5 -7.84 14.71 -23.20
CA ALA A 5 -7.26 14.84 -24.53
C ALA A 5 -7.90 13.77 -25.45
N PRO A 6 -9.23 13.84 -25.69
CA PRO A 6 -9.98 12.78 -26.36
C PRO A 6 -9.54 12.57 -27.82
N ASP A 7 -8.97 13.59 -28.45
CA ASP A 7 -8.53 13.54 -29.86
C ASP A 7 -7.07 13.10 -30.01
N ALA A 8 -6.35 12.87 -28.91
CA ALA A 8 -4.93 12.52 -28.93
C ALA A 8 -4.66 11.01 -28.90
N TRP A 9 -5.59 10.22 -28.36
CA TRP A 9 -5.37 8.79 -28.10
C TRP A 9 -6.63 7.96 -28.36
N ASP A 10 -6.48 6.86 -29.11
CA ASP A 10 -7.57 5.90 -29.35
C ASP A 10 -7.77 4.92 -28.19
N GLY A 11 -6.80 4.82 -27.28
CA GLY A 11 -6.93 4.05 -26.06
C GLY A 11 -5.91 4.38 -24.97
N ALA A 12 -6.18 3.92 -23.76
CA ALA A 12 -5.32 4.10 -22.60
C ALA A 12 -5.33 2.90 -21.67
N LEU A 13 -4.20 2.70 -20.97
CA LEU A 13 -4.08 1.71 -19.90
C LEU A 13 -3.57 2.37 -18.61
N PRO A 14 -4.44 3.06 -17.85
CA PRO A 14 -4.09 3.48 -16.51
C PRO A 14 -3.93 2.24 -15.61
N PHE A 15 -2.87 2.20 -14.83
CA PHE A 15 -2.68 1.24 -13.76
C PHE A 15 -2.36 1.97 -12.46
N VAL A 16 -2.79 1.42 -11.33
CA VAL A 16 -2.69 2.03 -9.98
C VAL A 16 -3.16 3.50 -9.98
N GLY A 17 -4.41 3.71 -10.38
CA GLY A 17 -5.06 5.04 -10.38
C GLY A 17 -6.09 5.19 -9.27
N GLY A 18 -6.33 6.42 -8.81
CA GLY A 18 -7.35 6.73 -7.81
C GLY A 18 -7.56 8.23 -7.66
N GLY A 19 -8.75 8.63 -7.25
CA GLY A 19 -9.17 10.03 -7.23
C GLY A 19 -10.70 10.17 -7.24
N PRO A 20 -11.23 11.35 -6.90
CA PRO A 20 -12.67 11.55 -6.83
C PRO A 20 -13.29 11.62 -8.21
N ILE A 21 -14.60 11.41 -8.26
CA ILE A 21 -15.38 11.67 -9.47
C ILE A 21 -15.78 13.14 -9.51
N VAL A 22 -15.44 13.81 -10.61
CA VAL A 22 -15.67 15.23 -10.86
C VAL A 22 -16.40 15.44 -12.18
N GLU A 23 -16.87 16.66 -12.39
CA GLU A 23 -17.38 17.07 -13.70
C GLU A 23 -16.28 16.97 -14.77
N HIS A 24 -16.67 16.52 -15.97
CA HIS A 24 -15.76 16.36 -17.09
C HIS A 24 -15.07 17.67 -17.46
N GLY A 25 -13.74 17.63 -17.60
CA GLY A 25 -12.92 18.81 -17.90
C GLY A 25 -12.59 19.67 -16.67
N SER A 26 -12.92 19.22 -15.45
CA SER A 26 -12.54 19.94 -14.23
C SER A 26 -11.02 20.03 -14.09
N THR A 27 -10.53 21.23 -13.81
CA THR A 27 -9.15 21.54 -13.42
C THR A 27 -9.05 21.99 -11.96
N GLU A 28 -10.16 21.88 -11.21
CA GLU A 28 -10.21 22.32 -9.83
C GLU A 28 -9.40 21.39 -8.93
N PRO A 29 -8.80 21.93 -7.84
CA PRO A 29 -8.23 21.10 -6.80
C PRO A 29 -9.23 20.07 -6.28
N ILE A 30 -8.74 18.88 -6.00
CA ILE A 30 -9.57 17.73 -5.66
C ILE A 30 -9.60 17.44 -4.17
N LYS A 31 -10.71 16.86 -3.71
CA LYS A 31 -10.83 16.20 -2.40
C LYS A 31 -10.46 14.74 -2.58
N GLY A 32 -9.63 14.19 -1.69
CA GLY A 32 -9.11 12.84 -1.86
C GLY A 32 -9.37 11.94 -0.68
N ALA A 33 -10.01 10.80 -0.94
CA ALA A 33 -10.26 9.75 0.05
C ALA A 33 -8.96 9.24 0.68
N GLN A 34 -7.85 9.27 -0.08
CA GLN A 34 -6.51 8.88 0.34
C GLN A 34 -6.05 9.63 1.60
N THR A 35 -6.42 10.91 1.74
CA THR A 35 -6.10 11.71 2.93
C THR A 35 -6.70 11.07 4.19
N MET A 36 -7.97 10.68 4.14
CA MET A 36 -8.68 10.05 5.27
C MET A 36 -8.26 8.59 5.47
N SER A 37 -8.04 7.86 4.38
CA SER A 37 -7.56 6.48 4.40
C SER A 37 -6.19 6.39 5.08
N PHE A 38 -5.21 7.21 4.69
CA PHE A 38 -3.87 7.18 5.29
C PHE A 38 -3.87 7.66 6.74
N ALA A 39 -4.68 8.66 7.09
CA ALA A 39 -4.93 9.03 8.48
C ALA A 39 -5.29 7.80 9.34
N SER A 40 -6.24 7.00 8.88
CA SER A 40 -6.69 5.79 9.59
C SER A 40 -5.61 4.71 9.65
N MET A 41 -4.83 4.54 8.57
CA MET A 41 -3.71 3.60 8.54
C MET A 41 -2.60 4.00 9.53
N PHE A 42 -2.24 5.29 9.59
CA PHE A 42 -1.26 5.80 10.55
C PHE A 42 -1.77 5.69 11.99
N ASN A 43 -3.07 5.82 12.21
CA ASN A 43 -3.66 5.55 13.51
C ASN A 43 -3.43 4.10 13.94
N CYS A 44 -3.75 3.14 13.06
CA CYS A 44 -3.51 1.72 13.31
C CYS A 44 -2.03 1.44 13.57
N ARG A 45 -1.13 2.03 12.78
CA ARG A 45 0.32 1.93 13.01
C ARG A 45 0.71 2.39 14.41
N ARG A 46 0.21 3.57 14.82
CA ARG A 46 0.51 4.18 16.12
C ARG A 46 0.01 3.36 17.30
N ILE A 47 -1.22 2.84 17.23
CA ILE A 47 -1.86 2.16 18.39
C ILE A 47 -1.52 0.68 18.49
N LEU A 48 -1.25 0.01 17.36
CA LEU A 48 -0.97 -1.43 17.33
C LEU A 48 0.51 -1.68 17.67
N LYS A 49 1.42 -0.82 17.21
CA LYS A 49 2.87 -0.94 17.47
C LYS A 49 3.35 -2.36 17.13
N GLU A 50 3.99 -3.05 18.07
CA GLU A 50 4.47 -4.43 17.91
C GLU A 50 3.36 -5.44 17.57
N LYS A 51 2.10 -5.17 17.95
CA LYS A 51 0.97 -6.07 17.67
C LYS A 51 0.62 -6.18 16.19
N ILE A 52 1.16 -5.30 15.33
CA ILE A 52 1.02 -5.44 13.87
C ILE A 52 1.62 -6.77 13.40
N VAL A 53 2.64 -7.29 14.09
CA VAL A 53 3.21 -8.61 13.82
C VAL A 53 2.15 -9.69 14.02
N ASP A 54 1.43 -9.68 15.14
CA ASP A 54 0.37 -10.65 15.44
C ASP A 54 -0.80 -10.53 14.45
N VAL A 55 -1.19 -9.30 14.09
CA VAL A 55 -2.24 -9.05 13.10
C VAL A 55 -1.84 -9.61 11.73
N THR A 56 -0.60 -9.32 11.29
CA THR A 56 -0.14 -9.86 10.01
C THR A 56 0.01 -11.38 10.05
N ASP A 57 0.46 -11.93 11.16
CA ASP A 57 0.62 -13.37 11.31
C ASP A 57 -0.73 -14.10 11.24
N ALA A 58 -1.75 -13.57 11.90
CA ALA A 58 -3.11 -14.10 11.85
C ALA A 58 -3.68 -14.12 10.43
N MET A 59 -3.34 -13.11 9.63
CA MET A 59 -3.81 -12.95 8.24
C MET A 59 -2.91 -13.62 7.19
N ALA A 60 -1.69 -14.03 7.56
CA ALA A 60 -0.79 -14.74 6.67
C ALA A 60 -1.24 -16.20 6.44
N PRO A 61 -0.78 -16.87 5.37
CA PRO A 61 -1.11 -18.26 5.10
C PRO A 61 -0.83 -19.17 6.29
N GLY A 62 -1.80 -20.04 6.63
CA GLY A 62 -1.73 -20.91 7.81
C GLY A 62 -1.97 -20.22 9.16
N GLY A 63 -2.26 -18.92 9.18
CA GLY A 63 -2.73 -18.18 10.35
C GLY A 63 -4.18 -18.53 10.73
N ASP A 64 -4.66 -18.01 11.86
CA ASP A 64 -6.01 -18.31 12.36
C ASP A 64 -7.13 -17.46 11.74
N GLY A 65 -6.77 -16.47 10.91
CA GLY A 65 -7.70 -15.60 10.20
C GLY A 65 -8.41 -14.58 11.08
N ASN A 66 -8.04 -14.44 12.36
CA ASN A 66 -8.64 -13.49 13.29
C ASN A 66 -7.68 -12.32 13.60
N PRO A 67 -7.77 -11.19 12.87
CA PRO A 67 -6.86 -10.07 13.06
C PRO A 67 -7.07 -9.33 14.39
N PHE A 68 -8.12 -9.68 15.16
CA PHE A 68 -8.47 -8.99 16.40
C PHE A 68 -7.94 -9.68 17.65
N LYS A 69 -7.37 -10.88 17.53
CA LYS A 69 -6.86 -11.65 18.68
C LYS A 69 -5.75 -10.86 19.41
N GLY A 70 -5.82 -10.82 20.74
CA GLY A 70 -4.85 -10.08 21.57
C GLY A 70 -5.02 -8.54 21.57
N LEU A 71 -5.92 -7.99 20.75
CA LEU A 71 -6.23 -6.56 20.72
C LEU A 71 -7.24 -6.17 21.80
N ASN A 72 -7.06 -5.00 22.41
CA ASN A 72 -8.06 -4.39 23.30
C ASN A 72 -9.20 -3.73 22.50
N SER A 73 -10.25 -3.24 23.15
CA SER A 73 -11.44 -2.68 22.47
C SER A 73 -11.07 -1.56 21.49
N HIS A 74 -10.30 -0.56 21.95
CA HIS A 74 -9.87 0.56 21.10
C HIS A 74 -9.08 0.09 19.88
N GLN A 75 -8.09 -0.79 20.07
CA GLN A 75 -7.31 -1.37 18.97
C GLN A 75 -8.18 -2.12 17.95
N ARG A 76 -9.21 -2.84 18.41
CA ARG A 76 -10.16 -3.54 17.53
C ARG A 76 -11.01 -2.57 16.73
N GLU A 77 -11.51 -1.52 17.37
CA GLU A 77 -12.35 -0.50 16.74
C GLU A 77 -11.60 0.24 15.62
N GLU A 78 -10.36 0.63 15.87
CA GLU A 78 -9.56 1.31 14.84
C GLU A 78 -9.17 0.38 13.68
N LEU A 79 -8.79 -0.87 13.97
CA LEU A 79 -8.48 -1.85 12.91
C LEU A 79 -9.73 -2.20 12.09
N ALA A 80 -10.89 -2.34 12.74
CA ALA A 80 -12.16 -2.55 12.05
C ALA A 80 -12.51 -1.35 11.15
N SER A 81 -12.31 -0.13 11.64
CA SER A 81 -12.52 1.11 10.87
C SER A 81 -11.61 1.15 9.64
N LEU A 82 -10.33 0.76 9.78
CA LEU A 82 -9.39 0.67 8.67
C LEU A 82 -9.84 -0.32 7.60
N TYR A 83 -10.31 -1.52 8.00
CA TYR A 83 -10.85 -2.50 7.06
C TYR A 83 -12.15 -2.04 6.39
N GLN A 84 -13.03 -1.35 7.13
CA GLN A 84 -14.26 -0.78 6.58
C GLN A 84 -13.98 0.32 5.55
N LEU A 85 -12.90 1.07 5.69
CA LEU A 85 -12.42 2.01 4.66
C LEU A 85 -11.81 1.31 3.43
N GLY A 86 -11.67 -0.02 3.49
CA GLY A 86 -11.23 -0.83 2.37
C GLY A 86 -9.73 -1.08 2.28
N PHE A 87 -9.00 -0.98 3.40
CA PHE A 87 -7.60 -1.41 3.44
C PHE A 87 -7.48 -2.87 2.93
N PRO A 88 -6.47 -3.18 2.08
CA PRO A 88 -6.31 -4.50 1.50
C PRO A 88 -6.02 -5.57 2.57
N ARG A 89 -6.83 -6.63 2.58
CA ARG A 89 -6.63 -7.79 3.47
C ARG A 89 -5.53 -8.67 2.89
N GLY A 90 -4.58 -9.10 3.71
CA GLY A 90 -3.36 -9.81 3.27
C GLY A 90 -2.14 -8.89 3.15
N ASP A 91 -2.34 -7.58 3.25
CA ASP A 91 -1.30 -6.56 3.14
C ASP A 91 -1.06 -5.79 4.45
N GLU A 92 -1.50 -6.35 5.58
CA GLU A 92 -1.39 -5.73 6.92
C GLU A 92 0.05 -5.41 7.33
N TYR A 93 1.04 -6.05 6.68
CA TYR A 93 2.45 -5.69 6.84
C TYR A 93 2.71 -4.20 6.58
N MET A 94 2.02 -3.64 5.58
CA MET A 94 2.22 -2.27 5.12
C MET A 94 1.65 -1.23 6.09
N ILE A 95 0.85 -1.65 7.08
CA ILE A 95 0.49 -0.79 8.22
C ILE A 95 1.74 -0.47 9.04
N GLY A 96 2.60 -1.47 9.28
CA GLY A 96 3.85 -1.32 10.03
C GLY A 96 4.97 -0.68 9.20
N GLU A 97 5.06 -1.09 7.93
CA GLU A 97 6.10 -0.73 6.97
C GLU A 97 5.54 -0.01 5.73
N PRO A 98 4.95 1.20 5.89
CA PRO A 98 4.35 1.92 4.77
C PRO A 98 5.40 2.30 3.70
N LEU A 99 5.05 2.08 2.43
CA LEU A 99 5.78 2.46 1.21
C LEU A 99 5.81 3.98 0.95
N GLY A 100 6.19 4.78 1.96
CA GLY A 100 6.35 6.24 1.81
C GLY A 100 5.06 7.06 1.90
N GLN A 101 3.91 6.47 2.24
CA GLN A 101 2.62 7.19 2.40
C GLN A 101 2.72 8.39 3.37
N MET A 102 3.67 8.37 4.32
CA MET A 102 3.91 9.49 5.25
C MET A 102 4.33 10.78 4.53
N TRP A 103 4.93 10.67 3.35
CA TRP A 103 5.22 11.83 2.50
C TRP A 103 3.94 12.64 2.21
N LEU A 104 2.81 11.96 2.01
CA LEU A 104 1.55 12.63 1.73
C LEU A 104 1.17 13.59 2.87
N TRP A 105 1.31 13.17 4.13
CA TRP A 105 1.13 14.05 5.30
C TRP A 105 2.06 15.27 5.25
N SER A 106 3.35 15.05 5.03
CA SER A 106 4.34 16.15 4.98
C SER A 106 4.07 17.17 3.88
N SER A 107 3.41 16.75 2.79
CA SER A 107 3.07 17.61 1.65
C SER A 107 1.84 18.48 1.87
N MET A 108 1.03 18.22 2.92
CA MET A 108 -0.23 18.94 3.13
C MET A 108 -0.55 19.32 4.59
N ALA A 109 0.26 18.92 5.57
CA ALA A 109 -0.03 19.14 6.99
C ALA A 109 -0.38 20.61 7.35
N ASP A 110 0.37 21.57 6.82
CA ASP A 110 0.07 22.99 6.99
C ASP A 110 -1.23 23.38 6.28
N SER A 111 -1.40 22.97 5.02
CA SER A 111 -2.61 23.29 4.24
C SER A 111 -3.88 22.70 4.87
N LEU A 112 -3.84 21.47 5.39
CA LEU A 112 -4.98 20.88 6.12
C LEU A 112 -5.33 21.71 7.35
N SER A 113 -4.31 22.17 8.10
CA SER A 113 -4.50 23.01 9.28
C SER A 113 -5.07 24.39 8.94
N GLU A 114 -4.70 24.94 7.79
CA GLU A 114 -5.19 26.24 7.29
C GLU A 114 -6.63 26.14 6.76
N GLN A 115 -6.96 25.04 6.08
CA GLN A 115 -8.29 24.80 5.53
C GLN A 115 -9.32 24.48 6.62
N ASP A 116 -8.93 23.78 7.69
CA ASP A 116 -9.79 23.51 8.83
C ASP A 116 -9.08 23.65 10.19
N PRO A 117 -8.77 24.88 10.62
CA PRO A 117 -8.15 25.11 11.91
C PRO A 117 -9.07 24.67 13.07
N SER A 118 -10.38 24.72 12.86
CA SER A 118 -11.36 24.38 13.89
C SER A 118 -11.33 22.91 14.27
N TYR A 119 -11.08 22.00 13.32
CA TYR A 119 -10.92 20.58 13.61
C TYR A 119 -9.75 20.33 14.55
N PHE A 120 -8.57 20.87 14.23
CA PHE A 120 -7.37 20.65 15.03
C PHE A 120 -7.50 21.23 16.44
N GLU A 121 -8.24 22.32 16.63
CA GLU A 121 -8.57 22.86 17.95
C GLU A 121 -9.62 22.00 18.68
N ASN A 122 -10.74 21.69 18.00
CA ASN A 122 -11.86 20.95 18.58
C ASN A 122 -11.46 19.54 19.00
N PHE A 123 -10.55 18.89 18.26
CA PHE A 123 -10.05 17.55 18.58
C PHE A 123 -9.56 17.44 20.03
N TRP A 124 -8.98 18.51 20.57
CA TRP A 124 -8.44 18.56 21.93
C TRP A 124 -9.37 19.20 22.96
N THR A 125 -10.44 19.89 22.53
CA THR A 125 -11.17 20.84 23.38
C THR A 125 -12.69 20.63 23.43
N LYS A 126 -13.26 19.79 22.55
CA LYS A 126 -14.71 19.61 22.43
C LYS A 126 -15.12 18.14 22.57
N PRO A 127 -16.31 17.85 23.15
CA PRO A 127 -16.89 16.51 23.10
C PRO A 127 -17.11 16.02 21.67
N GLY A 128 -17.06 14.71 21.48
CA GLY A 128 -17.23 14.04 20.19
C GLY A 128 -15.92 13.79 19.44
N TYR A 129 -14.77 14.10 20.04
CA TYR A 129 -13.44 13.91 19.46
C TYR A 129 -12.55 13.12 20.41
N VAL A 130 -11.78 12.19 19.87
CA VAL A 130 -10.97 11.25 20.67
C VAL A 130 -9.96 11.95 21.57
N GLY A 131 -9.35 13.04 21.12
CA GLY A 131 -8.40 13.81 21.94
C GLY A 131 -9.00 14.44 23.20
N PHE A 132 -10.31 14.69 23.21
CA PHE A 132 -11.04 15.23 24.36
C PHE A 132 -11.79 14.16 25.14
N ASP A 133 -12.47 13.24 24.45
CA ASP A 133 -13.33 12.22 25.07
C ASP A 133 -12.52 11.05 25.66
N GLN A 134 -11.37 10.73 25.07
CA GLN A 134 -10.50 9.60 25.46
C GLN A 134 -9.01 10.02 25.46
N PRO A 135 -8.62 11.04 26.24
CA PRO A 135 -7.26 11.59 26.21
C PRO A 135 -6.18 10.54 26.52
N GLU A 136 -6.50 9.48 27.26
CA GLU A 136 -5.60 8.39 27.60
C GLU A 136 -5.06 7.62 26.37
N VAL A 137 -5.77 7.61 25.24
CA VAL A 137 -5.35 6.90 24.03
C VAL A 137 -4.38 7.70 23.15
N VAL A 138 -4.12 8.97 23.51
CA VAL A 138 -3.23 9.88 22.77
C VAL A 138 -2.19 10.57 23.64
N THR A 139 -2.44 10.77 24.93
CA THR A 139 -1.58 11.58 25.82
C THR A 139 -0.15 11.03 25.91
N GLY A 140 0.01 9.71 25.96
CA GLY A 140 1.33 9.06 26.00
C GLY A 140 2.14 9.20 24.71
N ASP A 141 1.51 9.59 23.61
CA ASP A 141 2.15 9.77 22.32
C ASP A 141 2.52 11.25 22.04
N ILE A 142 2.07 12.21 22.86
CA ILE A 142 2.28 13.65 22.59
C ILE A 142 3.76 14.01 22.72
N ILE A 143 4.26 14.72 21.70
CA ILE A 143 5.50 15.48 21.74
C ILE A 143 5.13 16.94 21.52
N ASN A 144 5.54 17.82 22.44
CA ASN A 144 5.42 19.27 22.33
C ASN A 144 6.51 19.90 23.18
N THR A 145 7.73 19.96 22.66
CA THR A 145 8.91 20.41 23.41
C THR A 145 9.90 21.16 22.54
N ASN A 146 10.67 22.06 23.16
CA ASN A 146 11.86 22.60 22.53
C ASN A 146 12.99 21.58 22.64
N ALA A 147 13.69 21.37 21.53
CA ALA A 147 14.84 20.49 21.40
C ALA A 147 16.02 21.25 20.75
N ARG A 148 17.20 20.63 20.73
CA ARG A 148 18.38 21.18 20.06
C ARG A 148 18.86 20.27 18.95
N VAL A 149 19.34 20.86 17.86
CA VAL A 149 19.98 20.12 16.77
C VAL A 149 21.34 19.62 17.24
N ALA A 150 21.52 18.31 17.28
CA ALA A 150 22.82 17.68 17.54
C ALA A 150 23.63 17.58 16.24
N ARG A 151 22.98 17.12 15.17
CA ARG A 151 23.57 16.93 13.83
C ARG A 151 22.57 17.22 12.73
N VAL A 152 23.08 17.63 11.59
CA VAL A 152 22.37 17.72 10.31
C VAL A 152 22.98 16.67 9.39
N LEU A 153 22.15 15.91 8.69
CA LEU A 153 22.57 14.74 7.91
C LEU A 153 22.01 14.78 6.49
N THR A 154 22.86 14.44 5.54
CA THR A 154 22.50 14.09 4.17
C THR A 154 22.09 12.63 4.07
N GLY A 155 21.41 12.25 2.98
CA GLY A 155 21.08 10.85 2.73
C GLY A 155 22.32 9.95 2.61
N GLN A 156 23.39 10.46 2.00
CA GLN A 156 24.64 9.71 1.87
C GLN A 156 25.27 9.40 3.23
N GLU A 157 25.28 10.38 4.15
CA GLU A 157 25.80 10.19 5.51
C GLU A 157 24.98 9.16 6.28
N ILE A 158 23.65 9.19 6.17
CA ILE A 158 22.77 8.18 6.79
C ILE A 158 23.07 6.79 6.23
N LEU A 159 23.15 6.64 4.91
CA LEU A 159 23.34 5.34 4.29
C LEU A 159 24.72 4.72 4.59
N ALA A 160 25.71 5.57 4.89
CA ALA A 160 27.07 5.18 5.26
C ALA A 160 27.28 5.00 6.78
N ASP A 161 26.40 5.54 7.64
CA ASP A 161 26.54 5.46 9.10
C ASP A 161 26.16 4.05 9.61
N PRO A 162 27.10 3.31 10.24
CA PRO A 162 26.85 1.95 10.74
C PRO A 162 25.74 1.85 11.78
N ARG A 163 25.40 2.95 12.47
CA ARG A 163 24.30 2.98 13.45
C ARG A 163 22.96 2.59 12.81
N PHE A 164 22.77 2.88 11.53
CA PHE A 164 21.52 2.57 10.82
C PHE A 164 21.57 1.24 10.07
N ALA A 165 22.67 0.49 10.13
CA ALA A 165 22.82 -0.75 9.37
C ALA A 165 21.97 -1.91 9.90
N ALA A 166 21.45 -1.81 11.13
CA ALA A 166 20.60 -2.83 11.74
C ALA A 166 19.26 -3.00 11.02
N HIS A 167 18.67 -4.20 11.12
CA HIS A 167 17.41 -4.55 10.45
C HIS A 167 16.24 -3.64 10.87
N GLU A 168 16.18 -3.22 12.14
CA GLU A 168 15.17 -2.29 12.66
C GLU A 168 15.15 -0.91 11.95
N HIS A 169 16.22 -0.56 11.23
CA HIS A 169 16.35 0.68 10.48
C HIS A 169 16.26 0.48 8.96
N GLN A 170 15.94 -0.74 8.49
CA GLN A 170 15.91 -1.06 7.07
C GLN A 170 14.91 -0.19 6.31
N THR A 171 13.69 -0.02 6.82
CA THR A 171 12.66 0.83 6.19
C THR A 171 13.09 2.29 6.15
N PHE A 172 13.67 2.79 7.25
CA PHE A 172 14.22 4.14 7.31
C PHE A 172 15.30 4.35 6.23
N ARG A 173 16.24 3.41 6.10
CA ARG A 173 17.29 3.47 5.06
C ARG A 173 16.75 3.36 3.65
N LEU A 174 15.74 2.51 3.42
CA LEU A 174 15.13 2.35 2.10
C LEU A 174 14.46 3.65 1.65
N ILE A 175 13.67 4.29 2.52
CA ILE A 175 13.04 5.59 2.26
C ILE A 175 14.12 6.64 1.96
N VAL A 176 15.15 6.75 2.80
CA VAL A 176 16.25 7.69 2.57
C VAL A 176 16.93 7.44 1.23
N ALA A 177 17.24 6.18 0.89
CA ALA A 177 17.87 5.84 -0.39
C ALA A 177 17.02 6.26 -1.59
N VAL A 178 15.73 5.94 -1.58
CA VAL A 178 14.80 6.29 -2.67
C VAL A 178 14.73 7.81 -2.83
N PHE A 179 14.39 8.56 -1.77
CA PHE A 179 14.18 10.00 -1.90
C PHE A 179 15.46 10.82 -2.09
N SER A 180 16.60 10.37 -1.57
CA SER A 180 17.89 11.03 -1.86
C SER A 180 18.33 10.83 -3.31
N SER A 181 17.97 9.72 -3.94
CA SER A 181 18.23 9.51 -5.37
C SER A 181 17.45 10.50 -6.25
N LEU A 182 16.25 10.91 -5.81
CA LEU A 182 15.38 11.88 -6.48
C LEU A 182 15.76 13.35 -6.20
N SER A 183 16.25 13.65 -4.99
CA SER A 183 16.48 15.03 -4.51
C SER A 183 17.92 15.51 -4.61
N GLY A 184 18.86 14.61 -4.93
CA GLY A 184 20.30 14.87 -4.94
C GLY A 184 21.01 14.51 -3.63
N SER A 185 22.22 13.96 -3.73
CA SER A 185 22.93 13.29 -2.62
C SER A 185 23.38 14.21 -1.48
N ASN A 186 23.56 15.51 -1.75
CA ASN A 186 24.16 16.46 -0.81
C ASN A 186 23.15 17.32 -0.06
N LEU A 187 21.85 17.16 -0.34
CA LEU A 187 20.80 17.91 0.36
C LEU A 187 20.74 17.43 1.82
N PRO A 188 20.79 18.33 2.82
CA PRO A 188 20.62 17.95 4.22
C PRO A 188 19.14 17.65 4.49
N MET A 189 18.79 16.37 4.58
CA MET A 189 17.39 15.89 4.64
C MET A 189 16.97 15.40 6.03
N ALA A 190 17.90 15.27 6.97
CA ALA A 190 17.58 14.83 8.33
C ALA A 190 18.32 15.60 9.41
N VAL A 191 17.78 15.53 10.62
CA VAL A 191 18.40 16.06 11.85
C VAL A 191 18.39 15.02 12.95
N GLU A 192 19.46 14.98 13.72
CA GLU A 192 19.54 14.29 15.01
C GLU A 192 19.25 15.33 16.10
N LEU A 193 18.27 15.06 16.97
CA LEU A 193 17.80 16.02 17.98
C LEU A 193 18.09 15.55 19.40
N GLU A 194 18.41 16.49 20.28
CA GLU A 194 18.55 16.27 21.72
C GLU A 194 17.37 16.88 22.48
N GLY A 195 16.88 16.18 23.50
CA GLY A 195 15.85 16.71 24.41
C GLY A 195 14.39 16.52 23.95
N VAL A 196 14.13 15.63 22.99
CA VAL A 196 12.77 15.35 22.48
C VAL A 196 11.88 14.65 23.51
N GLY A 197 12.45 13.76 24.33
CA GLY A 197 11.71 12.98 25.33
C GLY A 197 10.92 11.80 24.73
N PRO A 198 10.01 11.19 25.52
CA PRO A 198 9.12 10.13 25.04
C PRO A 198 8.00 10.69 24.16
N GLY A 199 7.43 9.84 23.31
CA GLY A 199 6.29 10.18 22.45
C GLY A 199 6.41 9.58 21.04
N TYR A 200 5.38 9.79 20.23
CA TYR A 200 5.29 9.24 18.87
C TYR A 200 5.99 10.14 17.86
N ARG A 201 7.06 9.64 17.25
CA ARG A 201 7.97 10.43 16.39
C ARG A 201 7.53 10.55 14.92
N PRO A 202 7.01 9.52 14.24
CA PRO A 202 6.58 9.67 12.85
C PRO A 202 5.49 10.75 12.68
N GLY A 203 5.54 11.51 11.57
CA GLY A 203 4.59 12.59 11.28
C GLY A 203 4.79 13.87 12.11
N THR A 204 5.69 13.87 13.09
CA THR A 204 5.97 15.02 13.97
C THR A 204 6.49 16.22 13.18
N GLY A 205 5.99 17.41 13.53
CA GLY A 205 6.50 18.67 13.00
C GLY A 205 7.80 19.09 13.70
N ILE A 206 8.76 19.56 12.92
CA ILE A 206 10.01 20.16 13.37
C ILE A 206 10.06 21.59 12.86
N LYS A 207 9.82 22.54 13.75
CA LYS A 207 9.90 23.97 13.45
C LYS A 207 11.26 24.50 13.89
N ILE A 208 12.03 25.08 12.97
CA ILE A 208 13.29 25.72 13.32
C ILE A 208 13.00 27.04 14.04
N LEU A 209 13.59 27.25 15.23
CA LEU A 209 13.36 28.44 16.06
C LEU A 209 14.53 29.43 16.02
N SER A 210 15.76 28.97 15.77
CA SER A 210 16.96 29.81 15.70
C SER A 210 17.76 29.60 14.42
N GLY A 211 18.78 30.43 14.23
CA GLY A 211 19.70 30.34 13.10
C GLY A 211 19.13 30.86 11.78
N PRO A 212 19.89 30.76 10.67
CA PRO A 212 19.48 31.25 9.35
C PRO A 212 18.19 30.63 8.79
N ALA A 213 17.80 29.46 9.29
CA ALA A 213 16.61 28.73 8.86
C ALA A 213 15.38 28.94 9.79
N ALA A 214 15.46 29.84 10.78
CA ALA A 214 14.37 30.10 11.71
C ALA A 214 13.04 30.38 11.00
N GLY A 215 11.96 29.80 11.53
CA GLY A 215 10.61 29.85 10.97
C GLY A 215 10.27 28.72 10.00
N ARG A 216 11.25 27.99 9.48
CA ARG A 216 11.00 26.85 8.58
C ARG A 216 10.31 25.71 9.32
N GLN A 217 9.23 25.19 8.73
CA GLN A 217 8.48 24.03 9.22
C GLN A 217 8.75 22.83 8.32
N LEU A 218 9.08 21.69 8.93
CA LEU A 218 9.24 20.40 8.28
C LEU A 218 8.45 19.34 9.05
N TYR A 219 8.21 18.19 8.44
CA TYR A 219 7.49 17.06 9.02
C TYR A 219 8.26 15.78 8.82
N SER A 220 8.31 14.96 9.88
CA SER A 220 9.00 13.68 9.84
C SER A 220 8.28 12.69 8.94
N VAL A 221 8.99 12.23 7.90
CA VAL A 221 8.55 11.17 6.98
C VAL A 221 9.14 9.82 7.40
N GLY A 222 10.31 9.82 8.03
CA GLY A 222 10.98 8.62 8.55
C GLY A 222 11.79 8.93 9.80
N VAL A 223 11.99 7.91 10.65
CA VAL A 223 12.69 8.04 11.93
C VAL A 223 13.63 6.86 12.19
N ALA A 224 14.75 7.13 12.86
CA ALA A 224 15.62 6.14 13.49
C ALA A 224 16.11 6.70 14.84
N GLY A 225 15.48 6.27 15.94
CA GLY A 225 15.69 6.90 17.24
C GLY A 225 15.29 8.38 17.21
N ASP A 226 16.21 9.27 17.61
CA ASP A 226 16.02 10.73 17.56
C ASP A 226 16.58 11.37 16.29
N VAL A 227 16.78 10.57 15.24
CA VAL A 227 17.07 11.05 13.88
C VAL A 227 15.79 11.11 13.08
N PHE A 228 15.47 12.29 12.58
CA PHE A 228 14.26 12.58 11.84
C PHE A 228 14.59 12.94 10.39
N TYR A 229 14.26 12.04 9.47
CA TYR A 229 14.20 12.37 8.04
C TYR A 229 12.91 13.16 7.79
N CYS A 230 13.04 14.37 7.25
CA CYS A 230 11.91 15.28 7.14
C CYS A 230 11.74 15.86 5.74
N ASP A 231 10.47 16.15 5.45
CA ASP A 231 10.01 16.81 4.23
C ASP A 231 9.14 18.02 4.62
N GLY A 232 8.67 18.81 3.66
CA GLY A 232 7.83 19.99 3.87
C GLY A 232 7.22 20.43 2.54
N VAL A 233 6.76 21.68 2.50
CA VAL A 233 6.06 22.25 1.33
C VAL A 233 6.81 23.47 0.80
N GLY A 234 6.75 23.69 -0.52
CA GLY A 234 7.32 24.88 -1.17
C GLY A 234 8.81 25.06 -0.89
N GLU A 235 9.22 26.25 -0.43
CA GLU A 235 10.62 26.53 -0.10
C GLU A 235 11.20 25.64 1.01
N ALA A 236 10.37 25.24 1.99
CA ALA A 236 10.82 24.29 3.01
C ALA A 236 11.12 22.92 2.40
N ASN A 237 10.37 22.53 1.35
CA ASN A 237 10.64 21.30 0.62
C ASN A 237 12.01 21.34 -0.04
N LEU A 238 12.25 22.38 -0.83
CA LEU A 238 13.46 22.55 -1.65
C LEU A 238 14.72 22.68 -0.80
N ARG A 239 14.62 23.41 0.32
CA ARG A 239 15.79 23.74 1.16
C ARG A 239 16.03 22.77 2.30
N ARG A 240 15.03 21.99 2.73
CA ARG A 240 15.13 21.04 3.86
C ARG A 240 15.82 21.67 5.07
N PHE A 241 16.97 21.13 5.51
CA PHE A 241 17.76 21.63 6.64
C PHE A 241 18.93 22.53 6.21
N GLU A 242 18.96 23.05 4.98
CA GLU A 242 19.96 24.04 4.56
C GLU A 242 19.94 25.27 5.47
N GLY A 243 21.10 25.65 6.00
CA GLY A 243 21.23 26.76 6.93
C GLY A 243 20.83 26.43 8.38
N VAL A 244 20.59 25.15 8.70
CA VAL A 244 20.50 24.64 10.08
C VAL A 244 21.88 24.16 10.52
N SER A 245 22.25 24.44 11.77
CA SER A 245 23.53 24.04 12.36
C SER A 245 23.34 23.35 13.71
N PRO A 246 24.30 22.49 14.14
CA PRO A 246 24.33 22.00 15.51
C PRO A 246 24.22 23.15 16.53
N GLY A 247 23.40 22.96 17.55
CA GLY A 247 23.07 23.95 18.58
C GLY A 247 21.81 24.77 18.31
N ASP A 248 21.30 24.79 17.08
CA ASP A 248 20.04 25.47 16.76
C ASP A 248 18.87 24.88 17.56
N GLU A 249 17.95 25.74 17.98
CA GLU A 249 16.73 25.37 18.69
C GLU A 249 15.61 25.04 17.71
N VAL A 250 14.84 24.00 18.04
CA VAL A 250 13.67 23.58 17.29
C VAL A 250 12.49 23.32 18.22
N LEU A 251 11.26 23.56 17.75
CA LEU A 251 10.05 23.06 18.39
C LEU A 251 9.67 21.74 17.71
N VAL A 252 9.53 20.69 18.52
CA VAL A 252 9.08 19.37 18.10
C VAL A 252 7.64 19.20 18.58
N ASP A 253 6.68 19.16 17.64
CA ASP A 253 5.25 19.11 17.93
C ASP A 253 4.51 18.12 17.01
N ASN A 254 3.83 17.13 17.60
CA ASN A 254 3.07 16.13 16.87
C ASN A 254 1.54 16.23 17.08
N ARG A 255 1.04 17.23 17.80
CA ARG A 255 -0.38 17.32 18.17
C ARG A 255 -1.29 17.34 16.95
N LYS A 256 -0.89 18.04 15.88
CA LYS A 256 -1.61 18.05 14.61
C LYS A 256 -1.66 16.66 13.96
N PHE A 257 -0.55 15.93 13.98
CA PHE A 257 -0.50 14.57 13.43
C PHE A 257 -1.36 13.59 14.23
N LEU A 258 -1.37 13.70 15.56
CA LEU A 258 -2.24 12.87 16.40
C LEU A 258 -3.73 13.13 16.13
N ALA A 259 -4.12 14.39 15.92
CA ALA A 259 -5.48 14.72 15.48
C ALA A 259 -5.76 14.20 14.06
N TYR A 260 -4.80 14.29 13.15
CA TYR A 260 -4.92 13.76 11.80
C TYR A 260 -5.14 12.24 11.78
N ASN A 261 -4.60 11.47 12.71
CA ASN A 261 -4.87 10.02 12.76
C ASN A 261 -6.38 9.67 12.87
N TYR A 262 -7.23 10.60 13.29
CA TYR A 262 -8.68 10.42 13.40
C TYR A 262 -9.49 11.12 12.31
N PHE A 263 -8.83 11.68 11.29
CA PHE A 263 -9.43 12.58 10.29
C PHE A 263 -10.64 11.96 9.57
N ALA A 264 -10.58 10.66 9.26
CA ALA A 264 -11.62 9.94 8.53
C ALA A 264 -12.98 9.95 9.21
N ARG A 265 -13.03 10.07 10.54
CA ARG A 265 -14.29 10.15 11.29
C ARG A 265 -15.04 11.45 11.06
N HIS A 266 -14.30 12.52 10.77
CA HIS A 266 -14.79 13.90 10.82
C HIS A 266 -14.86 14.58 9.45
N HIS A 267 -14.34 13.94 8.41
CA HIS A 267 -14.29 14.47 7.04
C HIS A 267 -14.85 13.45 6.05
N LEU A 268 -16.11 13.06 6.22
CA LEU A 268 -16.71 12.01 5.41
C LEU A 268 -16.92 12.49 3.96
N MET A 269 -16.43 11.69 3.01
CA MET A 269 -16.80 11.82 1.59
C MET A 269 -18.06 11.02 1.29
N ASP A 270 -18.70 11.33 0.18
CA ASP A 270 -19.93 10.66 -0.28
C ASP A 270 -19.68 9.26 -0.87
N ASP A 271 -18.41 8.88 -1.07
CA ASP A 271 -18.05 7.55 -1.55
C ASP A 271 -18.48 6.45 -0.57
N ILE A 272 -18.96 5.32 -1.11
CA ILE A 272 -19.44 4.14 -0.35
C ILE A 272 -18.42 3.60 0.67
N GLN A 273 -17.13 3.85 0.44
CA GLN A 273 -16.08 3.46 1.38
C GLN A 273 -16.21 4.13 2.77
N PHE A 274 -16.96 5.22 2.89
CA PHE A 274 -17.21 5.94 4.14
C PHE A 274 -18.56 5.61 4.79
N ASP A 275 -19.38 4.74 4.20
CA ASP A 275 -20.73 4.46 4.69
C ASP A 275 -20.76 3.80 6.08
N ALA A 276 -19.69 3.09 6.46
CA ALA A 276 -19.55 2.53 7.80
C ALA A 276 -19.54 3.60 8.93
N PHE A 277 -19.27 4.87 8.58
CA PHE A 277 -19.32 6.00 9.52
C PHE A 277 -20.67 6.71 9.54
N ARG A 278 -21.69 6.14 8.90
CA ARG A 278 -23.07 6.66 8.83
C ARG A 278 -24.06 5.59 9.29
N ILE A 279 -25.15 6.02 9.91
CA ILE A 279 -26.33 5.19 10.19
C ILE A 279 -27.53 5.93 9.60
N ASP A 280 -28.27 5.27 8.70
CA ASP A 280 -29.39 5.88 7.96
C ASP A 280 -29.01 7.20 7.26
N GLY A 281 -27.78 7.27 6.75
CA GLY A 281 -27.21 8.46 6.11
C GLY A 281 -26.74 9.54 7.09
N VAL A 282 -26.92 9.36 8.40
CA VAL A 282 -26.50 10.31 9.44
C VAL A 282 -25.08 9.97 9.93
N PRO A 283 -24.12 10.89 9.86
CA PRO A 283 -22.77 10.68 10.40
C PRO A 283 -22.77 10.38 11.90
N ILE A 284 -21.94 9.41 12.31
CA ILE A 284 -21.77 9.02 13.72
C ILE A 284 -21.04 10.11 14.53
N TYR A 285 -20.09 10.82 13.92
CA TYR A 285 -19.21 11.79 14.57
C TYR A 285 -19.48 13.23 14.10
N PRO A 286 -19.10 14.27 14.88
CA PRO A 286 -19.12 15.65 14.42
C PRO A 286 -18.38 15.81 13.09
N GLN A 287 -19.02 16.47 12.12
CA GLN A 287 -18.48 16.61 10.76
C GLN A 287 -17.89 17.98 10.49
N HIS A 288 -16.92 17.97 9.60
CA HIS A 288 -16.16 19.10 9.11
C HIS A 288 -16.11 19.11 7.57
N PRO A 289 -15.87 20.27 6.92
CA PRO A 289 -15.71 20.33 5.48
C PRO A 289 -14.51 19.50 5.01
N VAL A 290 -14.72 18.56 4.09
CA VAL A 290 -13.62 17.78 3.50
C VAL A 290 -12.62 18.72 2.81
N PRO A 291 -11.34 18.75 3.24
CA PRO A 291 -10.34 19.64 2.67
C PRO A 291 -9.87 19.15 1.31
N LEU A 292 -9.25 20.06 0.57
CA LEU A 292 -8.51 19.76 -0.64
C LEU A 292 -7.23 19.00 -0.28
N GLN A 293 -6.91 17.98 -1.08
CA GLN A 293 -5.67 17.23 -0.90
C GLN A 293 -4.47 17.92 -1.56
N SER A 294 -3.28 17.34 -1.39
CA SER A 294 -2.05 17.80 -2.02
C SER A 294 -2.21 17.93 -3.55
N PRO A 295 -1.80 19.04 -4.18
CA PRO A 295 -1.89 19.21 -5.64
C PRO A 295 -0.94 18.28 -6.40
N LEU A 296 -0.02 17.61 -5.68
CA LEU A 296 0.89 16.63 -6.22
C LEU A 296 0.26 15.23 -6.33
N MET A 297 -1.00 15.07 -5.87
CA MET A 297 -1.63 13.77 -5.71
C MET A 297 -3.05 13.71 -6.25
N GLY A 298 -3.31 12.61 -6.97
CA GLY A 298 -4.60 12.29 -7.57
C GLY A 298 -4.93 13.16 -8.77
N VAL A 299 -5.93 12.71 -9.52
CA VAL A 299 -6.60 13.50 -10.56
C VAL A 299 -8.10 13.29 -10.42
N GLY A 300 -8.89 14.30 -10.78
CA GLY A 300 -10.34 14.13 -10.89
C GLY A 300 -10.68 13.27 -12.11
N TYR A 301 -11.60 12.34 -11.94
CA TYR A 301 -12.10 11.49 -13.02
C TYR A 301 -13.56 11.78 -13.34
N SER A 302 -13.96 11.69 -14.59
CA SER A 302 -15.34 11.81 -15.03
C SER A 302 -15.92 10.50 -15.55
N GLY A 303 -15.06 9.58 -16.00
CA GLY A 303 -15.46 8.35 -16.71
C GLY A 303 -15.92 8.60 -18.15
N LYS A 304 -15.87 9.85 -18.63
CA LYS A 304 -16.31 10.26 -19.97
C LYS A 304 -15.13 10.36 -20.93
N TYR A 305 -15.10 9.49 -21.93
CA TYR A 305 -14.09 9.42 -22.99
C TYR A 305 -14.63 8.67 -24.21
N GLN A 306 -13.92 8.72 -25.34
CA GLN A 306 -14.33 8.05 -26.61
C GLN A 306 -13.51 6.79 -26.94
N GLY A 307 -12.23 6.75 -26.58
CA GLY A 307 -11.33 5.63 -26.86
C GLY A 307 -11.61 4.37 -26.03
N LYS A 308 -10.76 3.36 -26.18
CA LYS A 308 -10.80 2.12 -25.39
C LYS A 308 -9.93 2.22 -24.14
N LEU A 309 -10.38 1.69 -23.02
CA LEU A 309 -9.67 1.78 -21.75
C LEU A 309 -9.63 0.43 -21.04
N ILE A 310 -8.42 -0.02 -20.70
CA ILE A 310 -8.21 -1.11 -19.75
C ILE A 310 -7.69 -0.49 -18.46
N TRP A 311 -8.48 -0.53 -17.40
CA TRP A 311 -8.06 -0.07 -16.08
C TRP A 311 -7.50 -1.25 -15.30
N VAL A 312 -6.26 -1.13 -14.83
CA VAL A 312 -5.62 -2.18 -14.03
C VAL A 312 -5.48 -1.71 -12.59
N HIS A 313 -5.90 -2.55 -11.64
CA HIS A 313 -5.83 -2.24 -10.22
C HIS A 313 -5.34 -3.45 -9.43
N HIS A 314 -4.67 -3.22 -8.30
CA HIS A 314 -4.09 -4.31 -7.52
C HIS A 314 -4.89 -4.58 -6.25
N THR A 315 -4.83 -5.83 -5.79
CA THR A 315 -5.54 -6.28 -4.59
C THR A 315 -4.78 -6.02 -3.29
N HIS A 316 -3.45 -5.83 -3.35
CA HIS A 316 -2.58 -5.57 -2.20
C HIS A 316 -1.92 -4.17 -2.33
N ASP A 317 -2.64 -3.18 -2.86
CA ASP A 317 -2.14 -1.81 -2.98
C ASP A 317 -2.47 -1.00 -1.72
N SER A 318 -1.45 -0.73 -0.89
CA SER A 318 -1.56 0.07 0.33
C SER A 318 -1.49 1.59 0.09
N SER A 319 -1.32 2.04 -1.16
CA SER A 319 -1.27 3.45 -1.55
C SER A 319 -2.55 3.91 -2.28
N LEU A 320 -3.11 3.05 -3.12
CA LEU A 320 -4.37 3.23 -3.83
C LEU A 320 -5.23 1.99 -3.62
N TRP A 321 -6.03 2.06 -2.56
CA TRP A 321 -6.73 0.89 -2.04
C TRP A 321 -7.79 0.37 -3.02
N PRO A 322 -8.11 -0.94 -2.97
CA PRO A 322 -9.02 -1.58 -3.91
C PRO A 322 -10.36 -0.86 -4.17
N PRO A 323 -11.04 -0.19 -3.21
CA PRO A 323 -12.25 0.57 -3.51
C PRO A 323 -12.11 1.58 -4.66
N GLN A 324 -10.91 2.16 -4.88
CA GLN A 324 -10.68 3.16 -5.91
C GLN A 324 -10.90 2.62 -7.33
N GLY A 325 -10.54 1.36 -7.59
CA GLY A 325 -10.82 0.70 -8.87
C GLY A 325 -12.32 0.54 -9.13
N VAL A 326 -13.11 0.28 -8.08
CA VAL A 326 -14.57 0.14 -8.16
C VAL A 326 -15.23 1.50 -8.38
N ILE A 327 -14.80 2.53 -7.65
CA ILE A 327 -15.28 3.91 -7.80
C ILE A 327 -15.10 4.39 -9.25
N TYR A 328 -13.95 4.10 -9.88
CA TYR A 328 -13.74 4.47 -11.28
C TYR A 328 -14.63 3.66 -12.25
N ARG A 329 -14.78 2.35 -12.04
CA ARG A 329 -15.72 1.53 -12.85
C ARG A 329 -17.14 2.11 -12.80
N ASP A 330 -17.61 2.45 -11.60
CA ASP A 330 -18.96 2.98 -11.41
C ASP A 330 -19.12 4.38 -12.04
N ALA A 331 -18.04 5.17 -12.11
CA ALA A 331 -18.02 6.42 -12.85
C ALA A 331 -18.15 6.22 -14.37
N VAL A 332 -17.46 5.23 -14.93
CA VAL A 332 -17.58 4.89 -16.35
C VAL A 332 -19.00 4.41 -16.66
N LEU A 333 -19.56 3.52 -15.83
CA LEU A 333 -20.94 3.04 -15.98
C LEU A 333 -21.95 4.19 -15.94
N ARG A 334 -21.80 5.12 -15.00
CA ARG A 334 -22.65 6.31 -14.89
C ARG A 334 -22.52 7.24 -16.10
N ALA A 335 -21.29 7.48 -16.59
CA ALA A 335 -21.03 8.44 -17.66
C ALA A 335 -21.35 7.90 -19.05
N GLN A 336 -21.18 6.59 -19.28
CA GLN A 336 -21.29 5.97 -20.60
C GLN A 336 -22.49 5.01 -20.75
N GLY A 337 -23.12 4.61 -19.64
CA GLY A 337 -24.13 3.56 -19.60
C GLY A 337 -23.53 2.17 -19.83
N GLU A 338 -24.31 1.12 -19.53
CA GLU A 338 -23.89 -0.29 -19.65
C GLU A 338 -23.33 -0.64 -21.03
N ALA A 339 -24.02 -0.21 -22.10
CA ALA A 339 -23.60 -0.50 -23.47
C ALA A 339 -22.28 0.20 -23.83
N GLY A 340 -22.12 1.47 -23.44
CA GLY A 340 -20.91 2.24 -23.71
C GLY A 340 -19.72 1.73 -22.90
N ALA A 341 -19.92 1.41 -21.62
CA ALA A 341 -18.91 0.79 -20.78
C ALA A 341 -18.48 -0.57 -21.34
N ARG A 342 -19.43 -1.44 -21.72
CA ARG A 342 -19.12 -2.74 -22.35
C ARG A 342 -18.33 -2.58 -23.65
N GLU A 343 -18.60 -1.54 -24.42
CA GLU A 343 -17.88 -1.26 -25.66
C GLU A 343 -16.46 -0.73 -25.41
N ARG A 344 -16.21 0.00 -24.31
CA ARG A 344 -15.01 0.86 -24.16
C ARG A 344 -14.18 0.65 -22.89
N PHE A 345 -14.63 -0.16 -21.94
CA PHE A 345 -13.99 -0.30 -20.64
C PHE A 345 -13.79 -1.77 -20.24
N ARG A 346 -12.62 -2.07 -19.68
CA ARG A 346 -12.37 -3.32 -18.92
C ARG A 346 -11.67 -2.98 -17.62
N LEU A 347 -12.12 -3.57 -16.51
CA LEU A 347 -11.40 -3.55 -15.24
C LEU A 347 -10.65 -4.87 -15.06
N ARG A 348 -9.36 -4.80 -14.77
CA ARG A 348 -8.51 -5.95 -14.49
C ARG A 348 -7.91 -5.83 -13.09
N TRP A 349 -8.03 -6.92 -12.34
CA TRP A 349 -7.41 -7.05 -11.03
C TRP A 349 -6.14 -7.89 -11.12
N ILE A 350 -5.11 -7.44 -10.42
CA ILE A 350 -3.89 -8.23 -10.17
C ILE A 350 -3.89 -8.68 -8.71
N GLU A 351 -3.91 -9.99 -8.51
CA GLU A 351 -3.70 -10.62 -7.21
C GLU A 351 -2.22 -10.52 -6.81
N ASN A 352 -1.96 -10.34 -5.51
CA ASN A 352 -0.61 -10.30 -4.93
C ASN A 352 0.30 -9.19 -5.50
N ALA A 353 -0.26 -8.05 -5.93
CA ALA A 353 0.52 -6.89 -6.37
C ALA A 353 0.30 -5.70 -5.44
N GLU A 354 1.38 -4.99 -5.13
CA GLU A 354 1.42 -3.73 -4.37
C GLU A 354 1.57 -2.55 -5.33
N HIS A 355 1.48 -1.32 -4.82
CA HIS A 355 1.61 -0.07 -5.56
C HIS A 355 2.89 -0.01 -6.41
N GLY A 356 4.00 -0.43 -5.80
CA GLY A 356 5.30 -0.55 -6.44
C GLY A 356 5.74 -2.01 -6.57
N PRO A 357 6.82 -2.27 -7.34
CA PRO A 357 7.38 -3.61 -7.45
C PRO A 357 7.82 -4.14 -6.08
N SER A 358 7.76 -5.46 -5.89
CA SER A 358 8.05 -6.12 -4.60
C SER A 358 9.44 -5.78 -4.03
N ILE A 359 10.43 -5.46 -4.87
CA ILE A 359 11.77 -5.03 -4.43
C ILE A 359 11.76 -3.71 -3.62
N MET A 360 10.72 -2.89 -3.76
CA MET A 360 10.55 -1.67 -2.98
C MET A 360 9.88 -1.91 -1.63
N VAL A 361 9.39 -3.12 -1.37
CA VAL A 361 8.81 -3.52 -0.09
C VAL A 361 9.90 -4.19 0.75
N PRO A 362 10.13 -3.77 2.01
CA PRO A 362 11.11 -4.42 2.87
C PRO A 362 10.80 -5.90 3.09
N SER A 363 11.84 -6.74 3.15
CA SER A 363 11.71 -8.16 3.46
C SER A 363 11.64 -8.40 4.97
N ARG A 364 10.98 -9.48 5.38
CA ARG A 364 11.03 -10.02 6.74
C ARG A 364 12.11 -11.11 6.84
N PRO A 365 12.69 -11.39 8.02
CA PRO A 365 13.77 -12.38 8.18
C PRO A 365 13.50 -13.79 7.62
N ASN A 366 12.24 -14.22 7.54
CA ASN A 366 11.80 -15.54 7.04
C ASN A 366 10.78 -15.45 5.90
N ARG A 367 10.65 -14.26 5.29
CA ARG A 367 9.71 -14.00 4.21
C ARG A 367 10.28 -12.82 3.41
N ALA A 368 10.87 -13.08 2.26
CA ALA A 368 11.25 -12.04 1.29
C ALA A 368 10.02 -11.50 0.54
N SER A 369 9.97 -10.20 0.26
CA SER A 369 8.77 -9.54 -0.31
C SER A 369 8.27 -10.16 -1.61
N ASN A 370 9.17 -10.65 -2.46
CA ASN A 370 8.85 -11.33 -3.72
C ASN A 370 8.28 -12.76 -3.56
N THR A 371 8.07 -13.22 -2.32
CA THR A 371 7.43 -14.51 -2.02
C THR A 371 5.93 -14.39 -1.74
N TRP A 372 5.41 -13.18 -1.47
CA TRP A 372 3.97 -12.93 -1.38
C TRP A 372 3.49 -11.77 -2.26
N LEU A 373 4.41 -10.96 -2.80
CA LEU A 373 4.12 -9.95 -3.81
C LEU A 373 4.80 -10.30 -5.12
N ILE A 374 4.11 -10.04 -6.24
CA ILE A 374 4.64 -10.24 -7.58
C ILE A 374 5.17 -8.95 -8.21
N ASP A 375 6.03 -9.11 -9.21
CA ASP A 375 6.24 -8.05 -10.20
C ASP A 375 5.07 -8.06 -11.19
N TYR A 376 4.31 -6.96 -11.22
CA TYR A 376 3.10 -6.82 -12.03
C TYR A 376 3.38 -6.33 -13.45
N MET A 377 4.60 -5.88 -13.76
CA MET A 377 4.90 -5.30 -15.08
C MET A 377 4.58 -6.25 -16.26
N PRO A 378 4.85 -7.57 -16.19
CA PRO A 378 4.44 -8.48 -17.27
C PRO A 378 2.93 -8.56 -17.51
N PHE A 379 2.11 -8.32 -16.49
CA PHE A 379 0.65 -8.22 -16.64
C PHE A 379 0.27 -6.95 -17.41
N ILE A 380 0.96 -5.84 -17.13
CA ILE A 380 0.79 -4.57 -17.84
C ILE A 380 1.21 -4.72 -19.31
N GLU A 381 2.36 -5.36 -19.58
CA GLU A 381 2.83 -5.63 -20.95
C GLU A 381 1.79 -6.41 -21.76
N GLN A 382 1.23 -7.49 -21.21
CA GLN A 382 0.18 -8.25 -21.89
C GLN A 382 -1.09 -7.43 -22.07
N SER A 383 -1.46 -6.61 -21.09
CA SER A 383 -2.66 -5.79 -21.17
C SER A 383 -2.51 -4.65 -22.19
N ILE A 384 -1.30 -4.11 -22.40
CA ILE A 384 -1.02 -3.17 -23.48
C ILE A 384 -1.17 -3.85 -24.85
N GLN A 385 -0.68 -5.09 -25.01
CA GLN A 385 -0.90 -5.85 -26.25
C GLN A 385 -2.40 -6.08 -26.52
N ASP A 386 -3.14 -6.48 -25.48
CA ASP A 386 -4.58 -6.67 -25.59
C ASP A 386 -5.32 -5.36 -25.92
N LEU A 387 -4.86 -4.21 -25.40
CA LEU A 387 -5.41 -2.88 -25.74
C LEU A 387 -5.16 -2.53 -27.21
N ILE A 388 -3.94 -2.78 -27.71
CA ILE A 388 -3.58 -2.55 -29.12
C ILE A 388 -4.48 -3.40 -30.03
N ASP A 389 -4.63 -4.69 -29.73
CA ASP A 389 -5.50 -5.58 -30.50
C ASP A 389 -6.97 -5.17 -30.42
N TRP A 390 -7.43 -4.63 -29.29
CA TRP A 390 -8.78 -4.10 -29.17
C TRP A 390 -9.02 -2.88 -30.04
N VAL A 391 -8.09 -1.91 -30.01
CA VAL A 391 -8.18 -0.67 -30.77
C VAL A 391 -8.02 -0.91 -32.27
N GLU A 392 -6.98 -1.66 -32.68
CA GLU A 392 -6.60 -1.79 -34.09
C GLU A 392 -7.36 -2.90 -34.82
N LYS A 393 -7.76 -3.95 -34.10
CA LYS A 393 -8.32 -5.18 -34.70
C LYS A 393 -9.71 -5.52 -34.18
N GLY A 394 -10.23 -4.77 -33.21
CA GLY A 394 -11.53 -5.04 -32.60
C GLY A 394 -11.58 -6.31 -31.76
N VAL A 395 -10.43 -6.84 -31.34
CA VAL A 395 -10.36 -8.05 -30.50
C VAL A 395 -10.59 -7.65 -29.05
N GLU A 396 -11.76 -7.97 -28.51
CA GLU A 396 -12.12 -7.54 -27.15
C GLU A 396 -11.25 -8.20 -26.06
N PRO A 397 -10.71 -7.43 -25.10
CA PRO A 397 -10.03 -7.96 -23.94
C PRO A 397 -11.05 -8.52 -22.95
N VAL A 398 -10.61 -9.50 -22.16
CA VAL A 398 -11.35 -9.97 -20.98
C VAL A 398 -11.12 -9.07 -19.77
N GLU A 399 -12.14 -8.91 -18.94
CA GLU A 399 -12.06 -8.31 -17.62
C GLU A 399 -11.82 -9.37 -16.53
N THR A 400 -11.54 -8.92 -15.31
CA THR A 400 -11.52 -9.80 -14.14
C THR A 400 -12.88 -9.75 -13.44
N VAL A 401 -13.46 -10.91 -13.16
CA VAL A 401 -14.68 -11.04 -12.36
C VAL A 401 -14.33 -11.01 -10.88
N PHE A 402 -15.10 -10.26 -10.10
CA PHE A 402 -14.88 -10.08 -8.67
C PHE A 402 -16.18 -9.81 -7.93
N GLU A 403 -16.19 -10.12 -6.63
CA GLU A 403 -17.20 -9.66 -5.68
C GLU A 403 -16.68 -8.42 -4.95
N TYR A 404 -17.59 -7.49 -4.65
CA TYR A 404 -17.30 -6.31 -3.83
C TYR A 404 -18.28 -6.25 -2.66
N VAL A 405 -17.76 -6.48 -1.45
CA VAL A 405 -18.54 -6.52 -0.21
C VAL A 405 -17.70 -5.93 0.92
N ASP A 406 -18.30 -5.14 1.80
CA ASP A 406 -17.62 -4.51 2.95
C ASP A 406 -16.32 -3.76 2.56
N ASN A 407 -16.40 -3.05 1.43
CA ASN A 407 -15.29 -2.33 0.81
C ASN A 407 -14.05 -3.20 0.52
N ARG A 408 -14.28 -4.50 0.27
CA ARG A 408 -13.26 -5.49 -0.09
C ARG A 408 -13.55 -6.03 -1.49
N VAL A 409 -12.50 -6.14 -2.30
CA VAL A 409 -12.51 -6.90 -3.55
C VAL A 409 -12.15 -8.35 -3.25
N ILE A 410 -12.98 -9.29 -3.72
CA ILE A 410 -12.78 -10.73 -3.56
C ILE A 410 -12.71 -11.36 -4.95
N LEU A 411 -11.61 -12.06 -5.23
CA LEU A 411 -11.39 -12.79 -6.49
C LEU A 411 -11.66 -14.28 -6.27
N SER A 412 -12.34 -14.94 -7.20
CA SER A 412 -12.61 -16.40 -7.09
C SER A 412 -11.30 -17.20 -7.13
N GLY A 413 -11.21 -18.28 -6.36
CA GLY A 413 -10.10 -19.25 -6.48
C GLY A 413 -10.18 -20.15 -7.72
N ASP A 414 -11.25 -20.03 -8.51
CA ASP A 414 -11.44 -20.78 -9.76
C ASP A 414 -11.10 -19.89 -10.97
N ALA A 415 -10.19 -20.37 -11.84
CA ALA A 415 -9.70 -19.60 -12.97
C ALA A 415 -10.79 -19.32 -14.03
N ALA A 416 -11.77 -20.21 -14.20
CA ALA A 416 -12.85 -20.00 -15.16
C ALA A 416 -13.86 -18.96 -14.65
N GLN A 417 -14.13 -18.95 -13.34
CA GLN A 417 -14.97 -17.94 -12.70
C GLN A 417 -14.28 -16.59 -12.60
N ARG A 418 -12.99 -16.54 -12.21
CA ARG A 418 -12.21 -15.30 -12.07
C ARG A 418 -12.02 -14.57 -13.40
N GLN A 419 -11.96 -15.30 -14.51
CA GLN A 419 -11.59 -14.76 -15.83
C GLN A 419 -10.26 -13.98 -15.74
N GLY A 420 -10.12 -12.89 -16.49
CA GLY A 420 -8.87 -12.13 -16.55
C GLY A 420 -7.74 -12.91 -17.23
N ILE A 421 -6.50 -12.54 -16.91
CA ILE A 421 -5.30 -13.07 -17.59
C ILE A 421 -4.24 -13.65 -16.65
N GLN A 422 -4.42 -13.50 -15.33
CA GLN A 422 -3.49 -14.02 -14.32
C GLN A 422 -3.92 -15.44 -13.90
N ALA A 423 -2.96 -16.35 -13.80
CA ALA A 423 -3.21 -17.68 -13.27
C ALA A 423 -3.69 -17.62 -11.82
N VAL A 424 -4.62 -18.51 -11.45
CA VAL A 424 -4.91 -18.80 -10.04
C VAL A 424 -3.96 -19.90 -9.58
N ILE A 425 -3.49 -19.80 -8.34
CA ILE A 425 -2.54 -20.74 -7.75
C ILE A 425 -2.92 -21.03 -6.30
N ALA A 426 -2.77 -22.28 -5.87
CA ALA A 426 -2.90 -22.72 -4.49
C ALA A 426 -1.71 -23.61 -4.12
N VAL A 427 -1.27 -23.51 -2.86
CA VAL A 427 -0.16 -24.30 -2.31
C VAL A 427 -0.59 -24.93 -1.00
N THR A 428 -0.24 -26.21 -0.82
CA THR A 428 -0.44 -26.91 0.45
C THR A 428 0.84 -27.59 0.93
N ALA A 429 0.97 -27.73 2.25
CA ALA A 429 1.98 -28.52 2.94
C ALA A 429 1.27 -29.65 3.71
N ASN A 430 1.64 -30.90 3.43
CA ASN A 430 0.96 -32.11 3.95
C ASN A 430 -0.58 -32.05 3.77
N GLY A 431 -1.05 -31.47 2.66
CA GLY A 431 -2.47 -31.36 2.32
C GLY A 431 -3.22 -30.19 2.96
N GLY A 432 -2.57 -29.34 3.76
CA GLY A 432 -3.18 -28.15 4.38
C GLY A 432 -2.42 -26.86 4.11
N ALA A 433 -2.98 -25.72 4.53
CA ALA A 433 -2.29 -24.42 4.48
C ALA A 433 -1.16 -24.30 5.53
N ARG A 434 -1.11 -25.22 6.49
CA ARG A 434 -0.10 -25.31 7.54
C ARG A 434 0.28 -26.76 7.82
N ALA A 435 1.57 -27.03 7.99
CA ALA A 435 2.08 -28.30 8.49
C ALA A 435 2.99 -28.07 9.72
N GLU A 436 2.91 -28.97 10.70
CA GLU A 436 3.83 -29.01 11.83
C GLU A 436 4.61 -30.32 11.77
N VAL A 437 5.93 -30.25 11.74
CA VAL A 437 6.80 -31.41 11.53
C VAL A 437 8.03 -31.34 12.43
N ARG A 438 8.71 -32.48 12.60
CA ARG A 438 10.01 -32.50 13.30
C ARG A 438 11.15 -32.09 12.38
N VAL A 439 12.24 -31.61 12.97
CA VAL A 439 13.52 -31.48 12.24
C VAL A 439 13.85 -32.78 11.51
N GLY A 440 14.17 -32.68 10.22
CA GLY A 440 14.49 -33.79 9.35
C GLY A 440 13.29 -34.59 8.82
N GLU A 441 12.06 -34.32 9.26
CA GLU A 441 10.85 -34.94 8.71
C GLU A 441 10.54 -34.43 7.30
N THR A 442 10.03 -35.30 6.43
CA THR A 442 9.64 -34.90 5.06
C THR A 442 8.30 -34.20 5.08
N VAL A 443 8.25 -33.03 4.47
CA VAL A 443 7.01 -32.35 4.11
C VAL A 443 6.73 -32.59 2.64
N THR A 444 5.50 -32.97 2.31
CA THR A 444 5.01 -33.02 0.92
C THR A 444 4.32 -31.73 0.60
N PHE A 445 4.75 -31.07 -0.48
CA PHE A 445 4.12 -29.88 -1.01
C PHE A 445 3.34 -30.19 -2.28
N SER A 446 2.20 -29.54 -2.44
CA SER A 446 1.43 -29.56 -3.67
C SER A 446 1.14 -28.14 -4.14
N LEU A 447 1.34 -27.90 -5.43
CA LEU A 447 0.98 -26.68 -6.14
C LEU A 447 -0.08 -27.03 -7.16
N GLU A 448 -1.21 -26.34 -7.09
CA GLU A 448 -2.26 -26.38 -8.11
C GLU A 448 -2.32 -25.01 -8.77
N ALA A 449 -2.32 -24.99 -10.10
CA ALA A 449 -2.45 -23.74 -10.84
C ALA A 449 -3.32 -23.92 -12.08
N ALA A 450 -4.10 -22.90 -12.38
CA ALA A 450 -4.96 -22.85 -13.55
C ALA A 450 -4.97 -21.43 -14.15
N VAL A 451 -4.80 -21.37 -15.47
CA VAL A 451 -4.88 -20.15 -16.27
C VAL A 451 -6.32 -19.97 -16.73
N PRO A 452 -6.90 -18.76 -16.61
CA PRO A 452 -8.25 -18.50 -17.10
C PRO A 452 -8.44 -18.91 -18.56
N PRO A 453 -9.64 -19.36 -18.97
CA PRO A 453 -9.91 -19.76 -20.36
C PRO A 453 -9.50 -18.68 -21.36
N GLY A 454 -8.66 -19.04 -22.34
CA GLY A 454 -8.16 -18.12 -23.36
C GLY A 454 -6.99 -17.21 -22.90
N ALA A 455 -6.53 -17.31 -21.65
CA ALA A 455 -5.39 -16.56 -21.13
C ALA A 455 -4.01 -17.18 -21.42
N GLY A 456 -3.98 -18.35 -22.05
CA GLY A 456 -2.76 -19.03 -22.49
C GLY A 456 -2.44 -20.27 -21.67
N ALA A 457 -1.16 -20.49 -21.42
CA ALA A 457 -0.65 -21.70 -20.77
C ALA A 457 0.41 -21.36 -19.71
N ILE A 458 0.63 -22.29 -18.80
CA ILE A 458 1.65 -22.21 -17.75
C ILE A 458 3.00 -22.53 -18.37
N VAL A 459 3.99 -21.66 -18.13
CA VAL A 459 5.32 -21.72 -18.76
C VAL A 459 6.46 -21.93 -17.77
N SER A 460 6.23 -21.77 -16.47
CA SER A 460 7.14 -22.25 -15.42
C SER A 460 6.41 -22.40 -14.09
N ALA A 461 6.95 -23.26 -13.23
CA ALA A 461 6.54 -23.41 -11.84
C ALA A 461 7.79 -23.58 -10.96
N ASP A 462 7.95 -22.70 -9.99
CA ASP A 462 9.12 -22.63 -9.11
C ASP A 462 8.71 -22.68 -7.64
N TRP A 463 9.62 -23.10 -6.79
CA TRP A 463 9.43 -23.22 -5.35
C TRP A 463 10.54 -22.49 -4.58
N ASP A 464 10.10 -21.76 -3.56
CA ASP A 464 10.94 -21.27 -2.47
C ASP A 464 10.51 -21.95 -1.18
N PHE A 465 11.39 -22.78 -0.60
CA PHE A 465 11.08 -23.55 0.60
C PHE A 465 11.38 -22.83 1.90
N THR A 466 12.14 -21.74 1.86
CA THR A 466 12.70 -21.08 3.06
C THR A 466 12.19 -19.66 3.27
N GLY A 467 11.54 -19.08 2.25
CA GLY A 467 11.14 -17.69 2.22
C GLY A 467 12.27 -16.74 1.83
N SER A 468 13.34 -17.22 1.18
CA SER A 468 14.51 -16.38 0.83
C SER A 468 14.26 -15.44 -0.35
N GLY A 469 13.29 -15.77 -1.21
CA GLY A 469 13.01 -15.06 -2.45
C GLY A 469 13.84 -15.53 -3.63
N GLU A 470 14.62 -16.60 -3.49
CA GLU A 470 15.55 -17.10 -4.51
C GLU A 470 14.89 -18.11 -5.46
N PHE A 471 13.81 -18.78 -5.02
CA PHE A 471 13.13 -19.83 -5.79
C PHE A 471 14.08 -20.89 -6.37
N PRO A 472 14.86 -21.62 -5.54
CA PRO A 472 15.96 -22.47 -6.00
C PRO A 472 15.54 -23.74 -6.72
N PHE A 473 14.26 -24.11 -6.70
CA PHE A 473 13.76 -25.32 -7.34
C PHE A 473 12.72 -24.97 -8.41
N SER A 474 12.93 -25.44 -9.63
CA SER A 474 11.99 -25.32 -10.74
C SER A 474 11.59 -26.71 -11.23
N HIS A 475 10.33 -26.87 -11.62
CA HIS A 475 9.86 -28.09 -12.25
C HIS A 475 10.31 -28.17 -13.71
N ASP A 476 10.90 -29.30 -14.09
CA ASP A 476 11.16 -29.66 -15.49
C ASP A 476 9.86 -30.10 -16.20
N GLY A 477 9.90 -30.12 -17.54
CA GLY A 477 8.83 -30.69 -18.38
C GLY A 477 7.61 -29.78 -18.60
N ILE A 478 7.65 -28.52 -18.15
CA ILE A 478 6.62 -27.53 -18.47
C ILE A 478 6.87 -26.97 -19.87
N GLU A 479 6.08 -27.42 -20.84
CA GLU A 479 6.27 -27.09 -22.26
C GLU A 479 5.41 -25.91 -22.76
N GLY A 480 4.66 -25.25 -21.89
CA GLY A 480 3.79 -24.14 -22.28
C GLY A 480 2.54 -24.59 -23.06
N LYS A 481 2.05 -25.80 -22.82
CA LYS A 481 0.85 -26.36 -23.48
C LYS A 481 -0.35 -26.48 -22.55
N ASP A 482 -0.09 -26.68 -21.26
CA ASP A 482 -1.12 -26.93 -20.27
C ASP A 482 -1.62 -25.61 -19.66
N SER A 483 -2.93 -25.43 -19.66
CA SER A 483 -3.60 -24.32 -18.97
C SER A 483 -3.86 -24.63 -17.50
N ALA A 484 -3.68 -25.87 -17.04
CA ALA A 484 -3.76 -26.24 -15.64
C ALA A 484 -2.74 -27.34 -15.30
N LEU A 485 -2.22 -27.33 -14.08
CA LEU A 485 -1.32 -28.36 -13.58
C LEU A 485 -1.49 -28.58 -12.07
N THR A 486 -1.14 -29.79 -11.66
CA THR A 486 -0.93 -30.16 -10.26
C THR A 486 0.46 -30.75 -10.15
N LEU A 487 1.30 -30.14 -9.34
CA LEU A 487 2.69 -30.54 -9.14
C LEU A 487 2.92 -30.85 -7.68
N THR A 488 3.78 -31.84 -7.41
CA THR A 488 4.17 -32.22 -6.06
C THR A 488 5.66 -32.27 -5.93
N THR A 489 6.18 -31.86 -4.77
CA THR A 489 7.58 -32.01 -4.41
C THR A 489 7.69 -32.26 -2.91
N THR A 490 8.90 -32.52 -2.42
CA THR A 490 9.16 -32.76 -1.00
C THR A 490 10.37 -31.99 -0.53
N HIS A 491 10.35 -31.52 0.71
CA HIS A 491 11.51 -30.90 1.36
C HIS A 491 11.67 -31.43 2.79
N ARG A 492 12.89 -31.31 3.33
CA ARG A 492 13.21 -31.57 4.74
C ARG A 492 13.96 -30.37 5.29
N TYR A 493 13.61 -29.93 6.48
CA TYR A 493 14.26 -28.83 7.16
C TYR A 493 15.25 -29.35 8.20
N ASP A 494 16.45 -28.78 8.24
CA ASP A 494 17.54 -29.16 9.14
C ASP A 494 17.59 -28.31 10.42
N GLN A 495 16.84 -27.21 10.46
CA GLN A 495 16.71 -26.32 11.62
C GLN A 495 15.26 -26.16 12.05
N PRO A 496 14.99 -25.98 13.35
CA PRO A 496 13.68 -25.56 13.82
C PRO A 496 13.39 -24.13 13.37
N GLY A 497 12.12 -23.82 13.16
CA GLY A 497 11.71 -22.49 12.71
C GLY A 497 10.36 -22.46 12.03
N GLU A 498 9.98 -21.26 11.61
CA GLU A 498 8.81 -21.01 10.78
C GLU A 498 9.25 -20.67 9.35
N TYR A 499 8.67 -21.38 8.40
CA TYR A 499 8.95 -21.24 6.97
C TYR A 499 7.66 -20.96 6.20
N PHE A 500 7.69 -19.93 5.36
CA PHE A 500 6.63 -19.65 4.39
C PHE A 500 7.04 -20.21 3.02
N VAL A 501 6.57 -21.42 2.74
CA VAL A 501 6.88 -22.12 1.48
C VAL A 501 6.03 -21.54 0.38
N THR A 502 6.66 -21.10 -0.70
CA THR A 502 6.03 -20.38 -1.78
C THR A 502 6.13 -21.17 -3.07
N GLY A 503 4.98 -21.43 -3.69
CA GLY A 503 4.90 -21.81 -5.09
C GLY A 503 4.70 -20.57 -5.94
N ARG A 504 5.41 -20.49 -7.08
CA ARG A 504 5.24 -19.44 -8.08
C ARG A 504 5.00 -20.07 -9.42
N VAL A 505 4.03 -19.54 -10.16
CA VAL A 505 3.83 -19.89 -11.58
C VAL A 505 3.98 -18.66 -12.45
N HIS A 506 4.44 -18.88 -13.68
CA HIS A 506 4.30 -17.91 -14.75
C HIS A 506 3.40 -18.48 -15.84
N SER A 507 2.48 -17.67 -16.35
CA SER A 507 1.71 -17.96 -17.55
C SER A 507 2.06 -17.02 -18.68
N HIS A 508 1.86 -17.47 -19.92
CA HIS A 508 2.09 -16.68 -21.12
C HIS A 508 0.99 -16.96 -22.15
N ARG A 509 0.46 -15.92 -22.81
CA ARG A 509 -0.65 -16.00 -23.78
C ARG A 509 -0.47 -17.10 -24.82
N ASN A 510 0.73 -17.17 -25.39
CA ASN A 510 1.08 -18.12 -26.45
C ASN A 510 1.87 -19.34 -25.96
N GLY A 511 1.98 -19.56 -24.64
CA GLY A 511 2.73 -20.70 -24.10
C GLY A 511 4.25 -20.66 -24.38
N ASN A 512 4.83 -19.49 -24.66
CA ASN A 512 6.25 -19.40 -24.98
C ASN A 512 7.11 -19.46 -23.71
N VAL A 513 7.67 -20.64 -23.44
CA VAL A 513 8.56 -20.88 -22.29
C VAL A 513 9.81 -19.99 -22.26
N ASN A 514 10.25 -19.51 -23.42
CA ASN A 514 11.44 -18.67 -23.58
C ASN A 514 11.13 -17.17 -23.62
N ALA A 515 9.86 -16.78 -23.46
CA ALA A 515 9.47 -15.38 -23.46
C ALA A 515 10.24 -14.57 -22.40
N LYS A 516 10.56 -13.32 -22.72
CA LYS A 516 11.23 -12.36 -21.82
C LYS A 516 10.31 -11.24 -21.34
N ALA A 517 9.14 -11.12 -21.96
CA ALA A 517 8.07 -10.19 -21.63
C ALA A 517 6.76 -10.99 -21.51
N CYS A 518 5.72 -10.40 -20.92
CA CYS A 518 4.37 -10.97 -20.78
C CYS A 518 4.35 -12.32 -20.04
N ARG A 519 5.34 -12.57 -19.18
CA ARG A 519 5.38 -13.69 -18.25
C ARG A 519 4.61 -13.32 -16.97
N ILE A 520 3.30 -13.51 -16.99
CA ILE A 520 2.43 -13.09 -15.90
C ILE A 520 2.64 -14.03 -14.71
N ALA A 521 3.07 -13.49 -13.58
CA ALA A 521 3.30 -14.25 -12.37
C ALA A 521 2.06 -14.34 -11.48
N ASN A 522 1.98 -15.42 -10.70
CA ASN A 522 1.25 -15.43 -9.43
C ASN A 522 1.98 -16.33 -8.42
N VAL A 523 1.74 -16.09 -7.13
CA VAL A 523 2.33 -16.82 -6.00
C VAL A 523 1.25 -17.28 -5.03
N ALA A 524 1.49 -18.40 -4.36
CA ALA A 524 0.72 -18.83 -3.20
C ALA A 524 1.67 -19.48 -2.18
N GLN A 525 1.27 -19.47 -0.91
CA GLN A 525 2.12 -20.00 0.16
C GLN A 525 1.39 -20.98 1.07
N ALA A 526 2.15 -21.89 1.66
CA ALA A 526 1.78 -22.65 2.84
C ALA A 526 2.81 -22.44 3.95
N ARG A 527 2.39 -22.61 5.20
CA ARG A 527 3.25 -22.45 6.37
C ARG A 527 3.77 -23.79 6.86
N VAL A 528 5.05 -23.86 7.22
CA VAL A 528 5.64 -25.02 7.88
C VAL A 528 6.26 -24.58 9.20
N ILE A 529 5.85 -25.23 10.28
CA ILE A 529 6.49 -25.10 11.60
C ILE A 529 7.33 -26.34 11.84
N VAL A 530 8.63 -26.14 12.08
CA VAL A 530 9.59 -27.22 12.33
C VAL A 530 10.02 -27.14 13.79
N SER A 531 9.87 -28.27 14.51
CA SER A 531 10.15 -28.39 15.95
C SER A 531 11.09 -29.52 16.33
#